data_AF-A0A2N0WA17-F1
#
_entry.id   AF-A0A2N0WA17-F1
#
_cell.length_a   1.000
_cell.length_b   1.000
_cell.length_c   1.000
_cell.angle_alpha   90.00
_cell.angle_beta   90.00
_cell.angle_gamma   90.00
#
_symmetry.space_group_name_H-M   'P 1'
#
loop_
_entity.id
_entity.type
_entity.pdbx_description
1 polymer ?
#
loop_
_entity_poly.entity_id
_entity_poly.type
_entity_poly.pdbx_seq_one_letter_code
_entity_poly.pdbx_strand_id
1 'polypeptide(L)'
;MRLESWESLTIGEAKSLFDHGVVKQVRIDVVMGDFVLMVKTDISEKPVRTHRYEYKKYKSLDSILKDYQYITSKEVKSLILN
;
A
#
# COMPACT_ATOMS: atom_id res chain seq x y z
N MET A 1 13.50 2.71 10.03
CA MET A 1 12.51 3.54 10.76
C MET A 1 11.32 2.66 11.08
N ARG A 2 11.00 2.51 12.37
CA ARG A 2 9.87 1.71 12.85
C ARG A 2 8.63 2.60 12.90
N LEU A 3 7.52 2.13 12.34
CA LEU A 3 6.25 2.88 12.28
C LEU A 3 5.44 2.62 13.56
N GLU A 4 4.72 3.64 14.03
CA GLU A 4 3.72 3.41 15.08
C GLU A 4 2.49 2.69 14.49
N SER A 5 1.81 1.89 15.33
CA SER A 5 0.72 1.02 14.89
C SER A 5 -0.49 1.79 14.32
N TRP A 6 -0.71 3.03 14.75
CA TRP A 6 -1.78 3.90 14.27
C TRP A 6 -1.41 4.66 12.99
N GLU A 7 -0.12 4.70 12.64
CA GLU A 7 0.41 5.40 11.45
C GLU A 7 0.47 4.51 10.21
N SER A 8 0.22 3.20 10.32
CA SER A 8 0.45 2.25 9.23
C SER A 8 -0.48 1.06 9.25
N LEU A 9 -0.73 0.47 8.08
CA LEU A 9 -1.70 -0.62 7.91
C LEU A 9 -1.02 -1.87 7.36
N THR A 10 -1.38 -3.04 7.85
CA THR A 10 -1.04 -4.30 7.18
C THR A 10 -1.83 -4.44 5.88
N ILE A 11 -1.42 -5.37 5.02
CA ILE A 11 -2.13 -5.65 3.75
C ILE A 11 -3.58 -6.11 4.02
N GLY A 12 -3.79 -6.95 5.03
CA GLY A 12 -5.13 -7.42 5.39
C GLY A 12 -6.04 -6.28 5.85
N GLU A 13 -5.52 -5.39 6.70
CA GLU A 13 -6.25 -4.19 7.14
C GLU A 13 -6.54 -3.26 5.97
N ALA A 14 -5.56 -3.01 5.10
CA ALA A 14 -5.73 -2.20 3.89
C ALA A 14 -6.82 -2.76 2.97
N LYS A 15 -6.84 -4.08 2.74
CA LYS A 15 -7.89 -4.75 1.96
C LYS A 15 -9.26 -4.56 2.60
N SER A 16 -9.40 -4.87 3.90
CA SER A 16 -10.69 -4.73 4.60
C SER A 16 -11.21 -3.30 4.52
N LEU A 17 -10.35 -2.30 4.77
CA LEU A 17 -10.73 -0.89 4.71
C LEU A 17 -11.06 -0.42 3.28
N PHE A 18 -10.42 -1.00 2.26
CA PHE A 18 -10.77 -0.74 0.86
C PHE A 18 -12.14 -1.34 0.51
N ASP A 19 -12.40 -2.58 0.91
CA ASP A 19 -13.68 -3.27 0.69
C ASP A 19 -14.85 -2.55 1.39
N HIS A 20 -14.60 -1.91 2.54
CA HIS A 20 -15.56 -1.06 3.25
C HIS A 20 -15.64 0.39 2.74
N GLY A 21 -14.87 0.75 1.70
CA GLY A 21 -14.90 2.08 1.09
C GLY A 21 -14.24 3.19 1.92
N VAL A 22 -13.49 2.84 2.96
CA VAL A 22 -12.72 3.79 3.79
C VAL A 22 -11.43 4.21 3.08
N VAL A 23 -10.73 3.26 2.46
CA VAL A 23 -9.60 3.58 1.57
C VAL A 23 -10.17 3.98 0.21
N LYS A 24 -9.92 5.21 -0.21
CA LYS A 24 -10.39 5.77 -1.49
C LYS A 24 -9.41 5.50 -2.63
N GLN A 25 -8.12 5.43 -2.31
CA GLN A 25 -7.07 5.26 -3.31
C GLN A 25 -5.91 4.46 -2.73
N VAL A 26 -5.30 3.65 -3.59
CA VAL A 26 -4.04 2.95 -3.33
C VAL A 26 -3.04 3.45 -4.38
N ARG A 27 -1.84 3.82 -3.94
CA ARG A 27 -0.76 4.28 -4.83
C ARG A 27 0.55 3.58 -4.51
N ILE A 28 1.47 3.64 -5.47
CA ILE A 28 2.82 3.11 -5.34
C ILE A 28 3.78 4.30 -5.36
N ASP A 29 4.59 4.42 -4.31
CA ASP A 29 5.66 5.41 -4.21
C ASP A 29 7.02 4.71 -4.31
N VAL A 30 8.07 5.49 -4.62
CA VAL A 30 9.46 5.03 -4.62
C VAL A 30 10.21 5.77 -3.53
N VAL A 31 10.79 5.03 -2.59
CA VAL A 31 11.56 5.58 -1.47
C VAL A 31 12.93 4.92 -1.45
N MET A 32 13.99 5.70 -1.69
CA MET A 32 15.38 5.23 -1.71
C MET A 32 15.60 4.00 -2.63
N GLY A 33 14.93 3.99 -3.80
CA GLY A 33 15.03 2.91 -4.79
C GLY A 33 14.18 1.66 -4.47
N ASP A 34 13.45 1.64 -3.36
CA ASP A 34 12.45 0.61 -3.06
C ASP A 34 11.05 1.13 -3.40
N PHE A 35 10.18 0.25 -3.90
CA PHE A 35 8.75 0.58 -4.00
C PHE A 35 8.08 0.43 -2.63
N VAL A 36 7.10 1.29 -2.35
CA VAL A 36 6.28 1.27 -1.14
C VAL A 36 4.82 1.45 -1.55
N LEU A 37 3.93 0.67 -0.94
CA LEU A 37 2.50 0.79 -1.19
C LEU A 37 1.88 1.74 -0.15
N MET A 38 1.19 2.76 -0.63
CA MET A 38 0.54 3.79 0.18
C MET A 38 -0.97 3.71 -0.01
N VAL A 39 -1.72 3.81 1.08
CA VAL A 39 -3.18 3.87 1.06
C VAL A 39 -3.65 5.24 1.50
N LYS A 40 -4.64 5.77 0.79
CA LYS A 40 -5.23 7.07 1.05
C LYS A 40 -6.67 6.91 1.52
N THR A 41 -6.93 7.46 2.69
CA THR A 41 -8.26 7.66 3.26
C THR A 41 -8.67 9.12 3.07
N ASP A 42 -9.90 9.48 3.45
CA ASP A 42 -10.36 10.88 3.37
C ASP A 42 -9.56 11.83 4.27
N ILE A 43 -8.89 11.31 5.31
CA ILE A 43 -8.25 12.11 6.37
C ILE A 43 -6.72 12.04 6.29
N SER A 44 -6.17 10.93 5.80
CA SER A 44 -4.73 10.67 5.84
C SER A 44 -4.25 9.70 4.78
N GLU A 45 -2.96 9.77 4.48
CA GLU A 45 -2.22 8.78 3.72
C GLU A 45 -1.35 7.97 4.67
N LYS A 46 -1.39 6.63 4.53
CA LYS A 46 -0.66 5.71 5.40
C LYS A 46 0.11 4.68 4.56
N PRO A 47 1.35 4.36 4.93
CA PRO A 47 2.08 3.26 4.31
C PRO A 47 1.50 1.91 4.70
N VAL A 48 1.63 0.96 3.79
CA VAL A 48 1.47 -0.46 4.12
C VAL A 48 2.73 -0.98 4.80
N ARG A 49 2.55 -1.66 5.93
CA ARG A 49 3.61 -2.22 6.76
C ARG A 49 3.69 -3.74 6.69
N THR A 50 4.84 -4.24 7.09
CA THR A 50 5.06 -5.65 7.41
C THR A 50 4.48 -5.98 8.80
N HIS A 51 4.39 -7.29 9.11
CA HIS A 51 4.05 -7.77 10.46
C HIS A 51 5.03 -7.29 11.55
N ARG A 52 6.20 -6.76 11.18
CA ARG A 52 7.21 -6.21 12.08
C ARG A 52 7.07 -4.70 12.33
N TYR A 53 5.99 -4.07 11.87
CA TYR A 53 5.75 -2.62 12.02
C TYR A 53 6.81 -1.76 11.29
N GLU A 54 7.29 -2.25 10.16
CA GLU A 54 8.19 -1.51 9.26
C GLU A 54 7.49 -1.31 7.91
N TYR A 55 7.87 -0.26 7.17
CA TYR A 55 7.44 -0.09 5.78
C TYR A 55 7.63 -1.38 5.00
N LYS A 56 6.59 -1.86 4.34
CA LYS A 56 6.75 -2.98 3.42
C LYS A 56 7.40 -2.45 2.15
N LYS A 57 8.69 -2.73 2.02
CA LYS A 57 9.53 -2.40 0.88
C LYS A 57 9.47 -3.52 -0.15
N TYR A 58 9.32 -3.14 -1.41
CA TYR A 58 9.31 -4.08 -2.53
C TYR A 58 10.49 -3.77 -3.45
N LYS A 59 11.25 -4.82 -3.78
CA LYS A 59 12.40 -4.73 -4.70
C LYS A 59 12.00 -4.90 -6.17
N SER A 60 10.79 -5.42 -6.42
CA SER A 60 10.29 -5.64 -7.78
C SER A 60 8.88 -5.09 -7.94
N LEU A 61 8.62 -4.59 -9.14
CA LEU A 61 7.31 -4.08 -9.54
C LEU A 61 6.25 -5.19 -9.49
N ASP A 62 6.59 -6.41 -9.90
CA ASP A 62 5.68 -7.57 -9.85
C ASP A 62 5.16 -7.85 -8.42
N SER A 63 6.04 -7.79 -7.41
CA SER A 63 5.65 -8.06 -6.03
C SER A 63 4.68 -7.01 -5.48
N ILE A 64 4.91 -5.74 -5.79
CA ILE A 64 4.01 -4.68 -5.32
C ILE A 64 2.68 -4.68 -6.09
N LEU A 65 2.69 -5.04 -7.37
CA LEU A 65 1.47 -5.17 -8.16
C LEU A 65 0.56 -6.29 -7.66
N LYS A 66 1.12 -7.42 -7.24
CA LYS A 66 0.33 -8.51 -6.63
C LYS A 66 -0.41 -8.05 -5.37
N ASP A 67 0.27 -7.31 -4.50
CA ASP A 67 -0.35 -6.79 -3.28
C ASP A 67 -1.35 -5.66 -3.58
N TYR A 68 -1.07 -4.83 -4.58
CA TYR A 68 -2.02 -3.84 -5.09
C TYR A 68 -3.30 -4.51 -5.61
N GLN A 69 -3.17 -5.54 -6.45
CA GLN A 69 -4.28 -6.30 -7.00
C GLN A 69 -5.06 -7.01 -5.89
N TYR A 70 -4.37 -7.58 -4.90
CA TYR A 70 -5.01 -8.21 -3.75
C TYR A 70 -5.88 -7.22 -2.95
N ILE A 71 -5.37 -6.02 -2.67
CA ILE A 71 -6.10 -4.99 -1.91
C ILE A 71 -7.29 -4.48 -2.72
N THR A 72 -7.07 -4.13 -3.98
CA THR A 72 -8.09 -3.45 -4.79
C THR A 72 -9.05 -4.40 -5.49
N SER A 73 -8.70 -5.69 -5.58
CA SER A 73 -9.36 -6.71 -6.43
C SER A 73 -9.50 -6.28 -7.89
N LYS A 74 -8.64 -5.35 -8.34
CA LYS A 74 -8.63 -4.82 -9.70
C LYS A 74 -7.36 -5.24 -10.41
N GLU A 75 -7.52 -5.71 -11.64
CA GLU A 75 -6.39 -5.98 -12.52
C GLU A 75 -5.71 -4.66 -12.90
N VAL A 76 -4.37 -4.65 -12.88
CA VAL A 76 -3.58 -3.47 -13.24
C VAL A 76 -3.48 -3.43 -14.75
N LYS A 77 -4.26 -2.56 -15.39
CA LYS A 77 -4.29 -2.44 -16.85
C LYS A 77 -3.18 -1.55 -17.43
N SER A 78 -2.76 -0.55 -16.67
CA SER A 78 -1.74 0.41 -17.09
C SER A 78 -1.06 1.01 -15.88
N LEU A 79 0.25 1.22 -15.98
CA LEU A 79 1.04 2.00 -15.03
C LEU A 79 1.48 3.28 -15.71
N ILE A 80 1.10 4.42 -15.14
CA ILE A 80 1.63 5.72 -15.54
C ILE A 80 2.73 6.05 -14.54
N LEU A 81 3.97 6.12 -15.02
CA LEU A 81 5.13 6.58 -14.26
C LEU A 81 5.37 8.03 -14.65
N ASN A 82 5.23 8.96 -13.69
CA ASN A 82 5.55 10.37 -13.87
C ASN A 82 6.95 10.66 -13.32
#